data_AF-A0A2M8PJG4-F1
#
_entry.id   AF-A0A2M8PJG4-F1
#
_cell.length_a   1.000
_cell.length_b   1.000
_cell.length_c   1.000
_cell.angle_alpha   90.00
_cell.angle_beta   90.00
_cell.angle_gamma   90.00
#
_symmetry.space_group_name_H-M   'P 1'
#
loop_
_entity.id
_entity.type
_entity.pdbx_description
1 polymer ?
#
loop_
_entity_poly.entity_id
_entity_poly.type
_entity_poly.pdbx_seq_one_letter_code
_entity_poly.pdbx_strand_id
1 'polypeptide(L)'
;NSPHDIAKQLYDVEGLQHNIPNASDRSTESEVLRYFSGKSNVAKLLLQYKSVTSGIEANKLLPHIINNRIHADIGLTSTTTGRLSTTNPNLQGVSGNCILDESATSYVRADSG
;
A
#
# COMPACT_ATOMS: atom_id res chain seq x y z
N ASN A 1 -5.29 -12.55 3.18
CA ASN A 1 -3.88 -12.96 2.97
C ASN A 1 -3.24 -13.23 4.29
N SER A 2 -2.69 -14.43 4.47
CA SER A 2 -1.92 -14.79 5.66
C SER A 2 -0.44 -14.53 5.37
N PRO A 3 0.20 -13.52 6.03
CA PRO A 3 1.62 -13.25 5.84
C PRO A 3 2.51 -14.45 6.18
N HIS A 4 2.06 -15.27 7.13
CA HIS A 4 2.75 -16.47 7.58
C HIS A 4 2.88 -17.51 6.47
N ASP A 5 1.81 -17.78 5.73
CA ASP A 5 1.81 -18.82 4.69
C ASP A 5 2.63 -18.40 3.48
N ILE A 6 2.62 -17.11 3.15
CA ILE A 6 3.46 -16.53 2.11
C ILE A 6 4.94 -16.64 2.51
N ALA A 7 5.28 -16.32 3.76
CA ALA A 7 6.63 -16.48 4.27
C ALA A 7 7.06 -17.96 4.23
N LYS A 8 6.19 -18.89 4.64
CA LYS A 8 6.47 -20.33 4.54
C LYS A 8 6.81 -20.74 3.10
N GLN A 9 6.02 -20.30 2.12
CA GLN A 9 6.27 -20.61 0.72
C GLN A 9 7.61 -20.05 0.22
N LEU A 10 7.91 -18.78 0.48
CA LEU A 10 9.12 -18.13 -0.04
C LEU A 10 10.40 -18.66 0.61
N TYR A 11 10.38 -18.90 1.92
CA TYR A 11 11.59 -19.23 2.69
C TYR A 11 11.77 -20.74 2.89
N ASP A 12 10.70 -21.50 3.16
CA ASP A 12 10.84 -22.93 3.47
C ASP A 12 10.73 -23.82 2.23
N VAL A 13 9.90 -23.42 1.26
CA VAL A 13 9.70 -24.21 0.03
C VAL A 13 10.67 -23.78 -1.06
N GLU A 14 10.77 -22.49 -1.34
CA GLU A 14 11.68 -21.97 -2.39
C GLU A 14 13.11 -21.71 -1.89
N GLY A 15 13.34 -21.74 -0.57
CA GLY A 15 14.69 -21.59 0.02
C GLY A 15 15.31 -20.21 -0.19
N LEU A 16 14.49 -19.17 -0.41
CA LEU A 16 14.99 -17.83 -0.70
C LEU A 16 15.60 -17.17 0.54
N GLN A 17 16.67 -16.40 0.34
CA GLN A 17 17.31 -15.61 1.40
C GLN A 17 17.67 -14.22 0.87
N HIS A 18 17.57 -13.22 1.75
CA HIS A 18 17.96 -11.84 1.44
C HIS A 18 18.95 -11.31 2.46
N ASN A 19 19.76 -10.34 2.04
CA ASN A 19 20.70 -9.61 2.91
C ASN A 19 20.29 -8.13 3.06
N ILE A 20 18.98 -7.84 2.96
CA ILE A 20 18.47 -6.48 3.14
C ILE A 20 18.64 -6.07 4.61
N PRO A 21 19.38 -5.00 4.89
CA PRO A 21 19.61 -4.56 6.26
C PRO A 21 18.31 -4.10 6.92
N ASN A 22 18.16 -4.40 8.21
CA ASN A 22 16.98 -4.05 9.04
C ASN A 22 15.66 -4.72 8.63
N ALA A 23 15.64 -5.54 7.57
CA ALA A 23 14.50 -6.38 7.26
C ALA A 23 14.53 -7.65 8.12
N SER A 24 13.39 -8.07 8.65
CA SER A 24 13.26 -9.37 9.30
C SER A 24 13.65 -10.50 8.35
N ASP A 25 14.31 -11.55 8.86
CA ASP A 25 14.77 -12.69 8.07
C ASP A 25 13.69 -13.34 7.21
N ARG A 26 12.42 -13.25 7.64
CA ARG A 26 11.25 -13.80 6.94
C ARG A 26 10.28 -12.72 6.45
N SER A 27 10.82 -11.55 6.10
CA SER A 27 10.03 -10.39 5.69
C SER A 27 9.28 -10.62 4.37
N THR A 28 8.01 -10.24 4.35
CA THR A 28 7.18 -10.20 3.13
C THR A 28 6.92 -8.75 2.67
N GLU A 29 7.79 -7.82 3.10
CA GLU A 29 7.68 -6.42 2.74
C GLU A 29 7.95 -6.17 1.26
N SER A 30 7.40 -5.07 0.75
CA SER A 30 7.48 -4.74 -0.69
C SER A 30 8.92 -4.61 -1.19
N GLU A 31 9.86 -4.18 -0.35
CA GLU A 31 11.29 -4.13 -0.67
C GLU A 31 11.90 -5.53 -0.82
N VAL A 32 11.61 -6.43 0.12
CA VAL A 32 12.10 -7.81 0.10
C VAL A 32 11.52 -8.60 -1.07
N LEU A 33 10.22 -8.45 -1.32
CA LEU A 33 9.57 -9.07 -2.47
C LEU A 33 10.13 -8.55 -3.80
N ARG A 34 10.52 -7.26 -3.88
CA ARG A 34 11.21 -6.72 -5.07
C ARG A 34 12.56 -7.38 -5.27
N TYR A 35 13.33 -7.58 -4.21
CA TYR A 35 14.58 -8.34 -4.27
C TYR A 35 14.36 -9.78 -4.78
N PHE A 36 13.29 -10.44 -4.34
CA PHE A 36 12.95 -11.79 -4.79
C PHE A 36 12.28 -11.88 -6.16
N SER A 37 11.74 -10.78 -6.69
CA SER A 37 10.99 -10.80 -7.97
C SER A 37 11.81 -11.24 -9.18
N GLY A 38 13.14 -11.10 -9.12
CA GLY A 38 14.05 -11.61 -10.16
C GLY A 38 14.37 -13.11 -10.04
N LYS A 39 14.04 -13.73 -8.91
CA LYS A 39 14.37 -15.14 -8.59
C LYS A 39 13.13 -16.02 -8.45
N SER A 40 11.98 -15.45 -8.10
CA SER A 40 10.73 -16.16 -7.85
C SER A 40 9.55 -15.50 -8.54
N ASN A 41 8.83 -16.30 -9.33
CA ASN A 41 7.60 -15.86 -9.95
C ASN A 41 6.50 -15.60 -8.91
N VAL A 42 6.52 -16.34 -7.78
CA VAL A 42 5.58 -16.12 -6.66
C VAL A 42 5.78 -14.74 -6.06
N ALA A 43 7.03 -14.33 -5.80
CA ALA A 43 7.33 -12.99 -5.29
C ALA A 43 6.87 -11.88 -6.25
N LYS A 44 7.05 -12.08 -7.56
CA LYS A 44 6.59 -11.15 -8.60
C LYS A 44 5.07 -11.02 -8.61
N LEU A 45 4.34 -12.14 -8.57
CA LEU A 45 2.88 -12.15 -8.50
C LEU A 45 2.38 -11.51 -7.21
N LEU A 46 3.07 -11.73 -6.09
CA LEU A 46 2.69 -11.14 -4.80
C LEU A 46 2.83 -9.62 -4.79
N LEU A 47 3.87 -9.08 -5.42
CA LEU A 47 4.02 -7.62 -5.61
C LEU A 47 2.88 -7.03 -6.44
N GLN A 48 2.53 -7.68 -7.55
CA GLN A 48 1.41 -7.26 -8.38
C GLN A 48 0.10 -7.30 -7.57
N TYR A 49 -0.15 -8.41 -6.87
CA TYR A 49 -1.32 -8.55 -6.02
C TYR A 49 -1.40 -7.47 -4.93
N LYS A 50 -0.29 -7.18 -4.25
CA LYS A 50 -0.22 -6.09 -3.25
C LYS A 50 -0.54 -4.74 -3.87
N SER A 51 0.01 -4.45 -5.05
CA SER A 51 -0.27 -3.21 -5.79
C SER A 51 -1.76 -3.05 -6.13
N VAL A 52 -2.39 -4.12 -6.63
CA VAL A 52 -3.83 -4.13 -6.93
C VAL A 52 -4.68 -3.97 -5.67
N THR A 53 -4.30 -4.67 -4.59
CA THR A 53 -5.01 -4.60 -3.31
C THR A 53 -4.99 -3.18 -2.75
N SER A 54 -3.86 -2.47 -2.83
CA SER A 54 -3.78 -1.06 -2.42
C SER A 54 -4.74 -0.15 -3.18
N GLY A 55 -4.97 -0.42 -4.48
CA GLY A 55 -5.99 0.29 -5.25
C GLY A 55 -7.41 -0.03 -4.79
N ILE A 56 -7.71 -1.30 -4.50
CA ILE A 56 -9.00 -1.71 -3.95
C ILE A 56 -9.25 -1.07 -2.58
N GLU A 57 -8.21 -0.95 -1.75
CA GLU A 57 -8.29 -0.28 -0.45
C GLU A 57 -8.64 1.21 -0.59
N ALA A 58 -8.28 1.88 -1.69
CA ALA A 58 -8.71 3.25 -1.97
C ALA A 58 -10.23 3.35 -2.19
N ASN A 59 -10.90 2.26 -2.60
CA ASN A 59 -12.37 2.23 -2.69
C ASN A 59 -13.05 2.37 -1.32
N LYS A 60 -12.32 2.21 -0.20
CA LYS A 60 -12.84 2.53 1.15
C LYS A 60 -13.18 4.01 1.33
N LEU A 61 -12.76 4.87 0.40
CA LEU A 61 -13.11 6.29 0.37
C LEU A 61 -14.50 6.55 -0.22
N LEU A 62 -15.04 5.63 -1.04
CA LEU A 62 -16.34 5.80 -1.71
C LEU A 62 -17.49 6.11 -0.74
N PRO A 63 -17.61 5.47 0.44
CA PRO A 63 -18.66 5.78 1.41
C PRO A 63 -18.56 7.17 2.04
N HIS A 64 -17.39 7.82 1.97
CA HIS A 64 -17.15 9.14 2.55
C HIS A 64 -17.44 10.29 1.57
N ILE A 65 -17.92 9.99 0.36
CA ILE A 65 -18.27 11.00 -0.63
C ILE A 65 -19.62 11.62 -0.28
N ILE A 66 -19.61 12.93 -0.03
CA ILE A 66 -20.78 13.77 0.24
C ILE A 66 -20.72 14.95 -0.73
N ASN A 67 -21.75 15.17 -1.53
CA ASN A 67 -21.80 16.23 -2.56
C ASN A 67 -20.57 16.25 -3.47
N ASN A 68 -20.15 15.07 -3.95
CA ASN A 68 -18.95 14.87 -4.78
C ASN A 68 -17.63 15.29 -4.12
N ARG A 69 -17.60 15.43 -2.79
CA ARG A 69 -16.39 15.77 -2.00
C ARG A 69 -16.18 14.77 -0.88
N ILE A 70 -14.93 14.65 -0.44
CA ILE A 70 -14.59 13.92 0.77
C ILE A 70 -14.13 14.93 1.82
N HIS A 71 -14.74 14.89 2.99
CA HIS A 71 -14.36 15.70 4.13
C HIS A 71 -13.56 14.84 5.11
N ALA A 72 -12.35 15.26 5.45
CA ALA A 72 -11.49 14.58 6.41
C ALA A 72 -11.10 15.53 7.55
N ASP A 73 -10.89 14.96 8.74
CA ASP A 73 -10.42 15.68 9.92
C ASP A 73 -8.90 15.87 9.83
N ILE A 74 -8.41 17.08 10.10
CA ILE A 74 -6.97 17.40 10.04
C ILE A 74 -6.39 17.47 11.44
N GLY A 75 -5.53 16.51 11.78
CA GLY A 75 -4.79 16.48 13.03
C GLY A 75 -3.53 17.33 12.96
N LEU A 76 -3.63 18.59 13.41
CA LEU A 76 -2.54 19.57 13.47
C LEU A 76 -1.53 19.29 14.60
N THR A 77 -2.00 18.77 15.73
CA THR A 77 -1.20 18.54 16.95
C THR A 77 -0.87 17.06 17.19
N SER A 78 -1.25 16.18 16.26
CA SER A 78 -1.15 14.74 16.47
C SER A 78 0.25 14.18 16.22
N THR A 79 1.12 14.89 15.49
CA THR A 79 2.47 14.39 15.17
C THR A 79 3.54 15.22 15.88
N THR A 80 4.51 14.54 16.49
CA THR A 80 5.66 15.18 17.17
C THR A 80 6.50 16.03 16.21
N THR A 81 6.44 15.73 14.90
CA THR A 81 7.20 16.42 13.85
C THR A 81 6.49 17.66 13.31
N GLY A 82 5.25 17.93 13.71
CA GLY A 82 4.44 19.02 13.17
C GLY A 82 3.85 18.76 11.78
N ARG A 83 4.01 17.55 11.22
CA ARG A 83 3.31 17.13 10.00
C ARG A 83 1.81 17.01 10.27
N LEU A 84 1.00 17.43 9.30
CA LEU A 84 -0.44 17.20 9.34
C LEU A 84 -0.74 15.70 9.22
N SER A 85 -1.82 15.27 9.86
CA SER A 85 -2.41 13.94 9.72
C SER A 85 -3.87 14.09 9.30
N THR A 86 -4.43 13.11 8.59
CA THR A 86 -5.85 13.12 8.24
C THR A 86 -6.53 11.87 8.73
N THR A 87 -7.73 12.00 9.31
CA THR A 87 -8.57 10.89 9.77
C THR A 87 -10.00 11.06 9.27
N ASN A 88 -10.77 9.96 9.23
CA ASN A 88 -12.20 9.94 8.86
C ASN A 88 -12.58 10.62 7.53
N PRO A 89 -12.02 10.21 6.36
CA PRO A 89 -11.07 9.13 6.15
C PRO A 89 -9.60 9.59 6.07
N ASN A 90 -8.66 8.66 6.11
CA ASN A 90 -7.24 8.97 5.91
C ASN A 90 -6.94 9.22 4.42
N LEU A 91 -6.62 10.47 4.07
CA LEU A 91 -6.31 10.92 2.72
C LEU A 91 -4.81 10.95 2.40
N GLN A 92 -3.94 10.62 3.35
CA GLN A 92 -2.49 10.67 3.13
C GLN A 92 -1.98 9.50 2.28
N GLY A 93 -2.75 8.40 2.24
CA GLY A 93 -2.39 7.16 1.54
C GLY A 93 -2.99 7.00 0.15
N VAL A 94 -3.70 8.01 -0.37
CA VAL A 94 -4.43 7.88 -1.66
C VAL A 94 -3.49 7.79 -2.86
N SER A 95 -2.24 8.27 -2.73
CA SER A 95 -1.21 8.07 -3.76
C SER A 95 -0.56 6.68 -3.61
N GLY A 96 -1.23 5.64 -4.11
CA GLY A 96 -0.69 4.29 -4.14
C GLY A 96 -0.03 3.97 -5.49
N ASN A 97 1.10 3.26 -5.47
CA ASN A 97 1.69 2.62 -6.65
C ASN A 97 0.81 1.46 -7.14
N CYS A 98 -0.43 1.74 -7.52
CA CYS A 98 -1.35 0.80 -8.17
C CYS A 98 -0.99 0.74 -9.66
N ILE A 99 -0.64 -0.44 -10.16
CA ILE A 99 -0.25 -0.62 -11.58
C ILE A 99 -1.50 -0.66 -12.49
N LEU A 100 -2.69 -0.87 -11.92
CA LEU A 100 -3.96 -1.01 -12.65
C LEU A 100 -4.80 0.27 -12.73
N ASP A 101 -4.40 1.35 -12.06
CA ASP A 101 -5.08 2.64 -12.24
C ASP A 101 -4.09 3.71 -12.71
N GLU A 102 -4.63 4.67 -13.44
CA GLU A 102 -3.95 5.87 -13.87
C GLU A 102 -3.76 6.80 -12.65
N SER A 103 -3.12 6.33 -11.59
CA SER A 103 -3.11 6.89 -10.23
C SER A 103 -4.52 7.14 -9.64
N ALA A 104 -4.83 6.65 -8.43
CA ALA A 104 -6.09 6.97 -7.74
C ALA A 104 -6.32 8.50 -7.61
N THR A 105 -5.25 9.28 -7.73
CA THR A 105 -5.23 10.75 -7.86
C THR A 105 -5.86 11.30 -9.15
N SER A 106 -5.96 10.55 -10.25
CA SER A 106 -6.67 11.01 -11.46
C SER A 106 -8.18 11.23 -11.23
N TYR A 107 -8.75 10.57 -10.22
CA TYR A 107 -10.13 10.77 -9.80
C TYR A 107 -10.31 12.00 -8.89
N VAL A 108 -9.22 12.52 -8.32
CA VAL A 108 -9.24 13.75 -7.52
C VAL A 108 -9.14 14.93 -8.49
N ARG A 109 -10.24 15.64 -8.68
CA ARG A 109 -10.33 16.76 -9.61
C ARG A 109 -10.52 18.08 -8.88
N ALA A 110 -10.07 19.16 -9.51
CA ALA A 110 -10.39 20.51 -9.06
C ALA A 110 -11.91 20.72 -9.11
N ASP A 111 -12.42 21.45 -8.12
CA ASP A 111 -13.81 21.86 -8.07
C ASP A 111 -14.12 22.85 -9.20
N SER A 112 -15.32 22.78 -9.77
CA SER A 112 -15.65 23.48 -11.03
C SER A 112 -15.91 24.99 -10.87
N GLY A 113 -16.10 25.47 -9.64
CA GLY A 113 -16.49 26.86 -9.37
C GLY A 113 -17.95 27.15 -9.67
#